data_AF-A0A101K447-F1
#
_entry.id   AF-A0A101K447-F1
#
_cell.length_a   1.000
_cell.length_b   1.000
_cell.length_c   1.000
_cell.angle_alpha   90.00
_cell.angle_beta   90.00
_cell.angle_gamma   90.00
#
_symmetry.space_group_name_H-M   'P 1'
#
loop_
_entity.id
_entity.type
_entity.pdbx_description
1 polymer ?
#
loop_
_entity_poly.entity_id
_entity_poly.type
_entity_poly.pdbx_seq_one_letter_code
_entity_poly.pdbx_strand_id
1 'polypeptide(L)'
;MRFTKPEQFFIAAGVGLGAAASLAANTGWIAKGGTFPPFVYVLLGLGLVEVAVSLLMRQPPGSLFTFPARILAFALGVGVLILLTGGLA
;
A
#
# COMPACT_ATOMS: atom_id res chain seq x y z
N MET A 1 9.71 15.72 10.37
CA MET A 1 8.65 15.08 11.17
C MET A 1 9.13 13.68 11.55
N ARG A 2 9.02 13.26 12.82
CA ARG A 2 9.39 11.90 13.25
C ARG A 2 8.14 11.03 13.22
N PHE A 3 8.11 10.04 12.33
CA PHE A 3 7.03 9.06 12.29
C PHE A 3 7.08 8.17 13.53
N THR A 4 5.91 7.81 14.04
CA THR A 4 5.74 6.86 15.13
C THR A 4 6.03 5.44 14.66
N LYS A 5 6.29 4.51 15.59
CA LYS A 5 6.50 3.08 15.28
C LYS A 5 5.37 2.46 14.44
N PRO A 6 4.07 2.65 14.77
CA PRO A 6 2.99 2.11 13.93
C PRO A 6 2.99 2.72 12.52
N GLU A 7 3.29 4.02 12.37
CA GLU A 7 3.40 4.64 11.05
C GLU A 7 4.55 4.08 10.23
N GLN A 8 5.71 3.80 10.86
CA GLN A 8 6.83 3.15 10.18
C GLN A 8 6.45 1.75 9.68
N PHE A 9 5.73 0.98 10.50
CA PHE A 9 5.20 -0.33 10.08
C PHE A 9 4.23 -0.20 8.91
N PHE A 10 3.32 0.78 8.95
CA PHE A 10 2.37 1.03 7.87
C PHE A 10 3.06 1.43 6.56
N ILE A 11 4.09 2.26 6.65
CA ILE A 11 4.93 2.65 5.52
C ILE A 11 5.64 1.42 4.92
N ALA A 12 6.22 0.55 5.76
CA ALA A 12 6.84 -0.69 5.33
C ALA A 12 5.82 -1.65 4.68
N ALA A 13 4.59 -1.72 5.20
CA ALA A 13 3.50 -2.48 4.60
C ALA A 13 3.15 -1.95 3.21
N GLY A 14 3.15 -0.62 3.00
CA GLY A 14 2.98 -0.02 1.67
C GLY A 14 4.03 -0.47 0.65
N VAL A 15 5.30 -0.48 1.04
CA VAL A 15 6.41 -1.00 0.22
C VAL A 15 6.19 -2.48 -0.12
N GLY A 16 5.85 -3.31 0.88
CA GLY A 16 5.59 -4.74 0.69
C GLY A 16 4.40 -5.01 -0.23
N LEU A 17 3.32 -4.23 -0.09
CA LEU A 17 2.14 -4.30 -0.97
C LEU A 17 2.47 -3.90 -2.41
N GLY A 18 3.31 -2.88 -2.60
CA GLY A 18 3.83 -2.51 -3.92
C GLY A 18 4.57 -3.65 -4.60
N ALA A 19 5.45 -4.32 -3.86
CA ALA A 19 6.18 -5.48 -4.36
C ALA A 19 5.24 -6.66 -4.68
N ALA A 20 4.29 -6.98 -3.79
CA ALA A 20 3.30 -8.04 -4.01
C ALA A 20 2.41 -7.76 -5.23
N ALA A 21 1.93 -6.51 -5.38
CA ALA A 21 1.14 -6.10 -6.54
C ALA A 21 1.96 -6.17 -7.83
N SER A 22 3.24 -5.80 -7.79
CA SER A 22 4.13 -5.92 -8.96
C SER A 22 4.34 -7.38 -9.38
N LEU A 23 4.49 -8.29 -8.41
CA LEU A 23 4.60 -9.72 -8.67
C LEU A 23 3.33 -10.23 -9.33
N ALA A 24 2.17 -9.90 -8.77
CA ALA A 24 0.87 -10.30 -9.32
C ALA A 24 0.61 -9.73 -10.73
N ALA A 25 1.07 -8.50 -11.02
CA ALA A 25 1.01 -7.91 -12.35
C ALA A 25 1.97 -8.58 -13.34
N ASN A 26 3.15 -9.00 -12.90
CA ASN A 26 4.14 -9.66 -13.75
C ASN A 26 3.84 -11.16 -13.97
N THR A 27 3.17 -11.84 -13.04
CA THR A 27 2.71 -13.23 -13.21
C THR A 27 1.40 -13.35 -13.97
N GLY A 28 0.81 -12.22 -14.41
CA GLY A 28 -0.45 -12.20 -15.18
C GLY A 28 -1.69 -12.43 -14.33
N TRP A 29 -1.59 -12.43 -13.00
CA TRP A 29 -2.74 -12.49 -12.09
C TRP A 29 -3.53 -11.18 -12.11
N ILE A 30 -2.85 -10.05 -12.35
CA ILE A 30 -3.46 -8.75 -12.57
C ILE A 30 -3.23 -8.39 -14.04
N ALA A 31 -4.32 -8.29 -14.79
CA ALA A 31 -4.26 -7.85 -16.18
C ALA A 31 -3.80 -6.38 -16.24
N LYS A 32 -2.65 -6.13 -16.90
CA LYS A 32 -2.06 -4.80 -17.12
C LYS A 32 -2.93 -3.84 -17.97
N GLY A 33 -4.04 -4.33 -18.52
CA GLY A 33 -5.06 -3.53 -19.21
C GLY A 33 -6.48 -3.87 -18.76
N GLY A 34 -6.61 -4.46 -17.56
CA GLY A 34 -7.91 -4.77 -16.97
C GLY A 34 -8.62 -3.51 -16.46
N THR A 35 -9.87 -3.66 -16.00
CA THR A 35 -10.71 -2.56 -15.51
C THR A 35 -10.08 -1.77 -14.36
N PHE A 36 -9.19 -2.40 -13.57
CA PHE A 36 -8.51 -1.76 -12.45
C PHE A 36 -6.99 -1.78 -12.64
N PRO A 37 -6.34 -0.61 -12.62
CA PRO A 37 -4.88 -0.52 -12.61
C PRO A 37 -4.27 -1.19 -11.37
N PRO A 38 -3.03 -1.72 -11.45
CA PRO A 38 -2.33 -2.39 -10.36
C PRO A 38 -2.19 -1.54 -9.09
N PHE A 39 -2.09 -0.21 -9.20
CA PHE A 39 -1.99 0.67 -8.03
C PHE A 39 -3.26 0.67 -7.16
N VAL A 40 -4.43 0.34 -7.73
CA VAL A 40 -5.69 0.24 -6.98
C VAL A 40 -5.61 -0.87 -5.94
N TYR A 41 -4.92 -1.98 -6.26
CA TYR A 41 -4.70 -3.07 -5.31
C TYR A 41 -3.78 -2.66 -4.16
N VAL A 42 -2.80 -1.77 -4.41
CA VAL A 42 -1.96 -1.19 -3.35
C VAL A 42 -2.80 -0.31 -2.42
N LEU A 43 -3.70 0.52 -2.98
CA LEU A 43 -4.66 1.32 -2.21
C LEU A 43 -5.58 0.46 -1.34
N LEU A 44 -6.20 -0.56 -1.94
CA LEU A 44 -7.08 -1.48 -1.24
C LEU A 44 -6.33 -2.24 -0.15
N GLY A 45 -5.12 -2.73 -0.46
CA GLY A 45 -4.26 -3.41 0.49
C GLY A 45 -3.92 -2.53 1.69
N LEU A 46 -3.55 -1.26 1.46
CA LEU A 46 -3.27 -0.31 2.54
C LEU A 46 -4.49 -0.03 3.40
N GLY A 47 -5.67 0.12 2.79
CA GLY A 47 -6.93 0.25 3.52
C GLY A 47 -7.23 -0.98 4.40
N LEU A 48 -7.00 -2.19 3.88
CA LEU A 48 -7.17 -3.43 4.65
C LEU A 48 -6.17 -3.55 5.79
N VAL A 49 -4.90 -3.21 5.55
CA VAL A 49 -3.87 -3.17 6.61
C VAL A 49 -4.29 -2.19 7.69
N GLU A 50 -4.82 -1.03 7.33
CA GLU A 50 -5.28 -0.06 8.31
C GLU A 50 -6.44 -0.58 9.15
N VAL A 51 -7.45 -1.18 8.51
CA VAL A 51 -8.59 -1.77 9.21
C VAL A 51 -8.14 -2.90 10.14
N ALA A 52 -7.24 -3.78 9.69
CA ALA A 52 -6.71 -4.87 10.49
C ALA A 52 -5.92 -4.37 11.71
N VAL A 53 -5.05 -3.37 11.52
CA VAL A 53 -4.27 -2.79 12.62
C VAL A 53 -5.16 -2.01 13.60
N SER A 54 -6.17 -1.31 13.08
CA SER A 54 -7.17 -0.60 13.89
C SER A 54 -7.98 -1.57 14.75
N LEU A 55 -8.37 -2.72 14.18
CA LEU A 55 -9.06 -3.78 14.91
C LEU A 55 -8.18 -4.38 16.01
N LEU A 56 -6.91 -4.67 15.71
CA LEU A 56 -5.96 -5.24 16.67
C LEU A 56 -5.68 -4.28 17.84
N MET A 57 -5.53 -2.98 17.53
CA MET A 57 -5.26 -1.93 18.51
C MET A 57 -6.52 -1.41 19.21
N ARG A 58 -7.72 -1.88 18.82
CA ARG A 58 -9.01 -1.38 19.32
C ARG A 58 -9.16 0.14 19.22
N GLN A 59 -8.60 0.74 18.18
CA GLN A 59 -8.69 2.18 17.91
C GLN A 59 -9.50 2.43 16.63
N PRO A 60 -10.19 3.57 16.52
CA PRO A 60 -10.96 3.87 15.33
C PRO A 60 -10.04 4.05 14.10
N PRO A 61 -10.45 3.54 12.93
CA PRO A 61 -9.69 3.73 11.70
C PRO A 61 -9.54 5.22 11.38
N GLY A 62 -8.34 5.63 10.96
CA GLY A 62 -7.98 7.04 10.79
C GLY A 62 -7.44 7.75 12.04
N SER A 63 -7.45 7.11 13.21
CA SER A 63 -6.77 7.63 14.40
C SER A 63 -5.30 7.23 14.50
N LEU A 64 -4.91 6.12 13.86
CA LEU A 64 -3.60 5.48 14.04
C LEU A 64 -2.52 6.02 13.11
N PHE A 65 -2.90 6.38 11.89
CA PHE A 65 -1.96 6.82 10.85
C PHE A 65 -2.31 8.24 10.43
N THR A 66 -1.35 9.14 10.57
CA THR A 66 -1.53 10.51 10.10
C THR A 66 -1.65 10.52 8.57
N PHE A 67 -2.35 11.53 8.05
CA PHE A 67 -2.52 11.70 6.60
C PHE A 67 -1.17 11.72 5.83
N PRO A 68 -0.10 12.38 6.33
CA PRO A 68 1.23 12.31 5.70
C PRO A 68 1.81 10.88 5.66
N ALA A 69 1.66 10.08 6.73
CA ALA A 69 2.14 8.70 6.75
C ALA A 69 1.39 7.82 5.73
N ARG A 70 0.07 8.05 5.57
CA ARG A 70 -0.75 7.37 4.55
C ARG A 70 -0.30 7.69 3.13
N ILE A 71 -0.07 8.97 2.85
CA ILE A 71 0.45 9.40 1.55
C ILE A 71 1.81 8.78 1.29
N LEU A 72 2.71 8.79 2.28
CA LEU A 72 4.05 8.23 2.11
C LEU A 72 4.03 6.72 1.85
N ALA A 73 3.21 5.97 2.59
CA ALA A 73 3.04 4.53 2.40
C ALA A 73 2.51 4.21 0.99
N PHE A 74 1.52 4.97 0.52
CA PHE A 74 0.98 4.81 -0.83
C PHE A 74 2.00 5.20 -1.89
N ALA A 75 2.64 6.35 -1.77
CA ALA A 75 3.64 6.83 -2.72
C ALA A 75 4.81 5.86 -2.85
N LEU A 76 5.29 5.29 -1.73
CA LEU A 76 6.34 4.27 -1.76
C LEU A 76 5.84 2.94 -2.34
N GLY A 77 4.64 2.50 -1.99
CA GLY A 77 4.05 1.30 -2.58
C GLY A 77 3.88 1.39 -4.10
N VAL A 78 3.37 2.53 -4.59
CA VAL A 78 3.27 2.79 -6.03
C VAL A 78 4.64 2.98 -6.66
N GLY A 79 5.57 3.64 -5.99
CA GLY A 79 6.95 3.77 -6.47
C GLY A 79 7.63 2.42 -6.68
N VAL A 80 7.47 1.49 -5.73
CA VAL A 80 7.96 0.11 -5.84
C VAL A 80 7.26 -0.64 -6.96
N LEU A 81 5.93 -0.51 -7.06
CA LEU A 81 5.16 -1.09 -8.15
C LEU A 81 5.73 -0.65 -9.50
N ILE A 82 5.82 0.67 -9.74
CA ILE A 82 6.34 1.26 -10.98
C ILE A 82 7.77 0.78 -11.26
N LEU A 83 8.63 0.77 -10.24
CA LEU A 83 10.02 0.33 -10.37
C LEU A 83 10.11 -1.13 -10.85
N LEU A 84 9.21 -2.00 -10.39
CA LEU A 84 9.24 -3.43 -10.68
C LEU A 84 8.39 -3.83 -11.90
N THR A 85 7.39 -3.04 -12.29
CA THR A 85 6.58 -3.27 -13.50
C THR A 85 7.04 -2.47 -14.71
N GLY A 86 7.92 -1.48 -14.51
CA GLY A 86 8.42 -0.58 -15.57
C GLY A 86 7.43 0.51 -15.99
N GLY A 87 6.33 0.70 -15.26
CA GLY A 87 5.29 1.68 -15.58
C GLY A 87 4.05 1.55 -14.71
N LEU A 88 3.11 2.49 -14.84
CA LEU A 88 1.85 2.52 -14.08
C LEU A 88 0.82 1.45 -14.51
N ALA A 89 1.10 0.74 -15.61
CA ALA A 89 0.32 -0.33 -16.25
C ALA A 89 -1.21 -0.17 -16.09
#